data_AF-K5W4E7-F1
#
_entry.id   AF-K5W4E7-F1
#
_cell.length_a   1.000
_cell.length_b   1.000
_cell.length_c   1.000
_cell.angle_alpha   90.00
_cell.angle_beta   90.00
_cell.angle_gamma   90.00
#
_symmetry.space_group_name_H-M   'P 1'
#
loop_
_entity.id
_entity.type
_entity.pdbx_description
1 polymer ?
#
loop_
_entity_poly.entity_id
_entity_poly.type
_entity_poly.pdbx_seq_one_letter_code
_entity_poly.pdbx_strand_id
1 'polypeptide(L)'
;MEVDEDIPVFDINRLPDELHDKIMDFCDARSMAALASTSKHWHHKRSTCMYLRIVKILKYFQLDPTSFLEFLTETGTVISGSVALLMFYPGLFTPGDLDIYCSLERLDEVLDFLETFTEYHSPVETSPSEELTHDAQYDAWVQNENYIAKVLKLSCSPQSEYDCTEPTILNIIVVQSVEPILAISHFHSTPVMNIITGKGVVCVYPDLTLRKRGIVNSWRKSSQPTDKFKKCLDKYRDRGFEFAMSLGKWPGIRRDFARTRKLRSMPLCAIAFPDLSGTATTRDITKEAVLEESLWDLCWELSEW
;
A
#
# COMPACT_ATOMS: atom_id res chain seq x y z
N MET A 1 41.04 -25.58 -17.54
CA MET A 1 40.16 -24.47 -17.95
C MET A 1 40.45 -23.36 -16.97
N GLU A 2 41.50 -22.58 -17.26
CA GLU A 2 41.89 -21.43 -16.45
C GLU A 2 40.78 -20.39 -16.57
N VAL A 3 40.20 -20.01 -15.44
CA VAL A 3 39.22 -18.92 -15.37
C VAL A 3 40.04 -17.65 -15.43
N ASP A 4 39.82 -16.87 -16.48
CA ASP A 4 40.46 -15.57 -16.71
C ASP A 4 40.18 -14.65 -15.50
N GLU A 5 41.21 -14.39 -14.69
CA GLU A 5 41.11 -13.71 -13.38
C GLU A 5 40.99 -12.18 -13.46
N ASP A 6 41.00 -11.59 -14.66
CA ASP A 6 41.07 -10.13 -14.86
C ASP A 6 39.80 -9.51 -15.47
N ILE A 7 38.61 -10.00 -15.11
CA ILE A 7 37.38 -9.21 -15.38
C ILE A 7 37.32 -8.07 -14.35
N PRO A 8 37.44 -6.80 -14.75
CA PRO A 8 37.35 -5.69 -13.80
C PRO A 8 35.98 -5.71 -13.12
N VAL A 9 35.99 -5.84 -11.80
CA VAL A 9 34.77 -5.74 -11.00
C VAL A 9 34.28 -4.30 -11.08
N PHE A 10 33.13 -4.12 -11.71
CA PHE A 10 32.47 -2.82 -11.81
C PHE A 10 32.00 -2.36 -10.42
N ASP A 11 32.60 -1.28 -9.92
CA ASP A 11 32.20 -0.65 -8.66
C ASP A 11 31.03 0.30 -8.88
N ILE A 12 29.82 -0.18 -8.59
CA ILE A 12 28.56 0.56 -8.73
C ILE A 12 28.56 1.87 -7.92
N ASN A 13 29.36 1.97 -6.85
CA ASN A 13 29.40 3.16 -6.00
C ASN A 13 30.15 4.34 -6.65
N ARG A 14 30.88 4.10 -7.74
CA ARG A 14 31.58 5.15 -8.51
C ARG A 14 30.71 5.78 -9.59
N LEU A 15 29.51 5.25 -9.82
CA LEU A 15 28.57 5.88 -10.74
C LEU A 15 28.12 7.25 -10.21
N PRO A 16 27.82 8.20 -11.11
CA PRO A 16 27.13 9.43 -10.74
C PRO A 16 25.79 9.18 -10.03
N ASP A 17 25.42 10.10 -9.16
CA ASP A 17 24.24 10.00 -8.29
C ASP A 17 22.93 9.84 -9.09
N GLU A 18 22.86 10.44 -10.29
CA GLU A 18 21.71 10.35 -11.19
C GLU A 18 21.53 8.94 -11.76
N LEU A 19 22.63 8.19 -11.91
CA LEU A 19 22.55 6.79 -12.32
C LEU A 19 22.10 5.90 -11.18
N HIS A 20 22.49 6.21 -9.93
CA HIS A 20 21.94 5.51 -8.76
C HIS A 20 20.43 5.72 -8.66
N ASP A 21 19.93 6.94 -8.88
CA ASP A 21 18.49 7.23 -8.86
C ASP A 21 17.76 6.43 -9.95
N LYS A 22 18.31 6.38 -11.17
CA LYS A 22 17.76 5.53 -12.24
C LYS A 22 17.76 4.05 -11.88
N ILE A 23 18.83 3.53 -11.28
CA ILE A 23 18.88 2.13 -10.81
C ILE A 23 17.74 1.87 -9.82
N MET A 24 17.50 2.79 -8.88
CA MET A 24 16.44 2.66 -7.88
C MET A 24 15.04 2.74 -8.49
N ASP A 25 14.83 3.52 -9.55
CA ASP A 25 13.56 3.55 -10.29
C ASP A 25 13.19 2.16 -10.87
N PHE A 26 14.17 1.35 -11.25
CA PHE A 26 13.94 -0.01 -11.76
C PHE A 26 13.93 -1.11 -10.68
N CYS A 27 14.34 -0.79 -9.45
CA CYS A 27 14.36 -1.78 -8.38
C CYS A 27 12.96 -2.00 -7.79
N ASP A 28 12.56 -3.27 -7.65
CA ASP A 28 11.48 -3.61 -6.73
C ASP A 28 11.95 -3.42 -5.27
N ALA A 29 11.02 -3.44 -4.32
CA ALA A 29 11.38 -3.21 -2.92
C ALA A 29 12.33 -4.27 -2.34
N ARG A 30 12.35 -5.49 -2.90
CA ARG A 30 13.28 -6.54 -2.50
C ARG A 30 14.71 -6.19 -2.92
N SER A 31 14.89 -5.76 -4.15
CA SER A 31 16.18 -5.33 -4.72
C SER A 31 16.68 -4.08 -4.01
N MET A 32 15.79 -3.11 -3.75
CA MET A 32 16.13 -1.93 -2.95
C MET A 32 16.55 -2.28 -1.53
N ALA A 33 15.90 -3.25 -0.88
CA ALA A 33 16.29 -3.70 0.46
C ALA A 33 17.69 -4.34 0.46
N ALA A 34 18.01 -5.15 -0.56
CA ALA A 34 19.33 -5.76 -0.71
C ALA A 34 20.43 -4.71 -0.98
N LEU A 35 20.16 -3.70 -1.81
CA LEU A 35 21.09 -2.59 -2.03
C LEU A 35 21.27 -1.75 -0.76
N ALA A 36 20.17 -1.41 -0.08
CA ALA A 36 20.19 -0.62 1.14
C ALA A 36 20.97 -1.29 2.28
N SER A 37 21.12 -2.62 2.30
CA SER A 37 21.94 -3.29 3.31
C SER A 37 23.45 -3.25 3.02
N THR A 38 23.88 -2.69 1.89
CA THR A 38 25.30 -2.60 1.53
C THR A 38 25.99 -1.33 2.04
N SER A 39 25.26 -0.22 2.16
CA SER A 39 25.82 1.06 2.61
C SER A 39 24.75 2.05 3.07
N LYS A 40 25.17 3.08 3.83
CA LYS A 40 24.31 4.21 4.20
C LYS A 40 23.81 5.01 3.00
N HIS A 41 24.62 5.09 1.94
CA HIS A 41 24.25 5.77 0.68
C HIS A 41 23.04 5.10 0.03
N TRP A 42 23.12 3.79 -0.20
CA TRP A 42 22.01 3.02 -0.76
C TRP A 42 20.79 2.97 0.16
N HIS A 43 21.01 2.98 1.48
CA HIS A 43 19.93 3.13 2.45
C HIS A 43 19.17 4.45 2.28
N HIS A 44 19.89 5.57 2.15
CA HIS A 44 19.29 6.87 1.89
C HIS A 44 18.58 6.93 0.52
N LYS A 45 19.25 6.43 -0.55
CA LYS A 45 18.66 6.35 -1.90
C LYS A 45 17.35 5.55 -1.91
N ARG A 46 17.20 4.51 -1.08
CA ARG A 46 15.94 3.77 -0.93
C ARG A 46 14.82 4.65 -0.37
N SER A 47 15.07 5.37 0.72
CA SER A 47 14.08 6.25 1.32
C SER A 47 13.67 7.37 0.36
N THR A 48 14.64 7.99 -0.31
CA THR A 48 14.39 9.02 -1.34
C THR A 48 13.58 8.46 -2.52
N CYS A 49 13.94 7.28 -3.02
CA CYS A 49 13.19 6.63 -4.10
C CYS A 49 11.73 6.33 -3.70
N MET A 50 11.49 5.84 -2.47
CA MET A 50 10.12 5.61 -1.99
C MET A 50 9.33 6.91 -1.87
N TYR A 51 9.94 7.98 -1.37
CA TYR A 51 9.30 9.29 -1.32
C TYR A 51 8.95 9.82 -2.73
N LEU A 52 9.89 9.76 -3.67
CA LEU A 52 9.64 10.20 -5.05
C LEU A 52 8.54 9.39 -5.74
N ARG A 53 8.37 8.11 -5.40
CA ARG A 53 7.26 7.28 -5.90
C ARG A 53 5.91 7.76 -5.40
N ILE A 54 5.77 8.05 -4.10
CA ILE A 54 4.50 8.55 -3.56
C ILE A 54 4.21 9.95 -4.10
N VAL A 55 5.22 10.80 -4.26
CA VAL A 55 5.07 12.13 -4.92
C VAL A 55 4.52 11.99 -6.33
N LYS A 56 5.04 11.06 -7.15
CA LYS A 56 4.53 10.80 -8.50
C LYS A 56 3.07 10.33 -8.48
N ILE A 57 2.72 9.45 -7.53
CA ILE A 57 1.35 8.93 -7.36
C ILE A 57 0.38 10.05 -6.93
N LEU A 58 0.72 10.82 -5.89
CA LEU A 58 -0.15 11.89 -5.40
C LEU A 58 -0.39 12.96 -6.47
N LYS A 59 0.65 13.32 -7.23
CA LYS A 59 0.50 14.21 -8.39
C LYS A 59 -0.39 13.63 -9.49
N TYR A 60 -0.33 12.33 -9.74
CA TYR A 60 -1.24 11.66 -10.69
C TYR A 60 -2.70 11.79 -10.24
N PHE A 61 -2.96 11.71 -8.93
CA PHE A 61 -4.27 11.97 -8.32
C PHE A 61 -4.52 13.47 -8.06
N GLN A 62 -3.77 14.39 -8.67
CA GLN A 62 -3.95 15.85 -8.49
C GLN A 62 -3.93 16.33 -7.01
N LEU A 63 -3.23 15.61 -6.13
CA LEU A 63 -3.03 15.97 -4.73
C LEU A 63 -1.66 16.62 -4.56
N ASP A 64 -1.58 17.73 -3.81
CA ASP A 64 -0.29 18.28 -3.40
C ASP A 64 0.42 17.30 -2.46
N PRO A 65 1.61 16.77 -2.83
CA PRO A 65 2.26 15.75 -2.02
C PRO A 65 2.67 16.20 -0.62
N THR A 66 3.02 17.48 -0.44
CA THR A 66 3.53 17.97 0.84
C THR A 66 2.38 18.12 1.82
N SER A 67 1.37 18.91 1.46
CA SER A 67 0.20 19.14 2.30
C SER A 67 -0.58 17.86 2.55
N PHE A 68 -0.68 16.96 1.57
CA PHE A 68 -1.40 15.70 1.76
C PHE A 68 -0.67 14.74 2.70
N LEU A 69 0.65 14.60 2.62
CA LEU A 69 1.40 13.74 3.55
C LEU A 69 1.43 14.31 4.97
N GLU A 70 1.48 15.64 5.13
CA GLU A 70 1.30 16.31 6.41
C GLU A 70 -0.10 16.01 6.98
N PHE A 71 -1.14 16.15 6.16
CA PHE A 71 -2.52 15.82 6.53
C PHE A 71 -2.69 14.35 6.99
N LEU A 72 -2.11 13.38 6.26
CA LEU A 72 -2.12 11.97 6.67
C LEU A 72 -1.43 11.78 8.04
N THR A 73 -0.36 12.54 8.30
CA THR A 73 0.36 12.50 9.58
C THR A 73 -0.48 13.05 10.73
N GLU A 74 -1.15 14.18 10.52
CA GLU A 74 -1.91 14.89 11.56
C GLU A 74 -3.20 14.16 11.93
N THR A 75 -3.86 13.54 10.96
CA THR A 75 -5.16 12.87 11.15
C THR A 75 -5.04 11.39 11.47
N GLY A 76 -3.86 10.78 11.29
CA GLY A 76 -3.70 9.32 11.34
C GLY A 76 -4.38 8.59 10.18
N THR A 77 -4.81 9.32 9.15
CA THR A 77 -5.36 8.76 7.91
C THR A 77 -4.25 8.06 7.12
N VAL A 78 -4.60 6.97 6.42
CA VAL A 78 -3.62 6.19 5.65
C VAL A 78 -4.14 5.86 4.26
N ILE A 79 -3.23 5.61 3.31
CA ILE A 79 -3.57 5.06 2.00
C ILE A 79 -3.29 3.56 2.01
N SER A 80 -4.16 2.76 1.38
CA SER A 80 -3.95 1.31 1.24
C SER A 80 -4.35 0.78 -0.13
N GLY A 81 -4.67 -0.51 -0.20
CA GLY A 81 -5.19 -1.16 -1.40
C GLY A 81 -4.17 -1.26 -2.52
N SER A 82 -4.63 -0.96 -3.73
CA SER A 82 -3.84 -1.20 -4.94
C SER A 82 -2.67 -0.20 -5.09
N VAL A 83 -2.87 1.05 -4.69
CA VAL A 83 -1.83 2.08 -4.73
C VAL A 83 -0.69 1.76 -3.75
N ALA A 84 -1.01 1.32 -2.54
CA ALA A 84 0.03 0.93 -1.59
C ALA A 84 0.89 -0.25 -2.10
N LEU A 85 0.31 -1.16 -2.90
CA LEU A 85 1.09 -2.21 -3.57
C LEU A 85 2.08 -1.66 -4.62
N LEU A 86 1.70 -0.60 -5.36
CA LEU A 86 2.56 0.01 -6.39
C LEU A 86 3.86 0.59 -5.83
N MET A 87 3.89 0.96 -4.54
CA MET A 87 5.11 1.40 -3.87
C MET A 87 6.21 0.33 -3.92
N PHE A 88 5.82 -0.94 -3.83
CA PHE A 88 6.74 -2.09 -3.81
C PHE A 88 7.01 -2.67 -5.21
N TYR A 89 6.11 -2.42 -6.16
CA TYR A 89 6.19 -2.86 -7.56
C TYR A 89 5.90 -1.69 -8.52
N PRO A 90 6.87 -0.80 -8.76
CA PRO A 90 6.68 0.33 -9.66
C PRO A 90 6.39 -0.17 -11.08
N GLY A 91 5.45 0.48 -11.77
CA GLY A 91 5.09 0.13 -13.15
C GLY A 91 4.29 -1.16 -13.30
N LEU A 92 3.80 -1.76 -12.21
CA LEU A 92 2.99 -2.99 -12.29
C LEU A 92 1.64 -2.76 -13.00
N PHE A 93 1.03 -1.60 -12.80
CA PHE A 93 -0.20 -1.14 -13.46
C PHE A 93 -0.38 0.37 -13.23
N THR A 94 -1.28 0.99 -14.00
CA THR A 94 -1.74 2.36 -13.75
C THR A 94 -2.89 2.33 -12.73
N PRO A 95 -2.80 3.05 -11.60
CA PRO A 95 -3.87 3.03 -10.60
C PRO A 95 -5.13 3.72 -11.14
N GLY A 96 -6.28 3.09 -10.96
CA GLY A 96 -7.59 3.66 -11.34
C GLY A 96 -8.24 4.44 -10.20
N ASP A 97 -7.90 4.10 -8.96
CA ASP A 97 -8.46 4.64 -7.73
C ASP A 97 -7.40 4.74 -6.63
N LEU A 98 -7.62 5.67 -5.71
CA LEU A 98 -6.83 5.83 -4.48
C LEU A 98 -7.73 5.58 -3.27
N ASP A 99 -7.41 4.54 -2.51
CA ASP A 99 -8.16 4.16 -1.30
C ASP A 99 -7.55 4.83 -0.07
N ILE A 100 -8.30 5.75 0.54
CA ILE A 100 -7.94 6.52 1.74
C ILE A 100 -8.78 5.99 2.91
N TYR A 101 -8.12 5.63 4.01
CA TYR A 101 -8.75 5.07 5.20
C TYR A 101 -8.65 6.06 6.36
N CYS A 102 -9.78 6.46 6.92
CA CYS A 102 -9.86 7.38 8.06
C CYS A 102 -10.85 6.87 9.11
N SER A 103 -10.69 7.33 10.36
CA SER A 103 -11.70 7.08 11.39
C SER A 103 -12.94 7.93 11.17
N LEU A 104 -14.08 7.47 11.69
CA LEU A 104 -15.33 8.22 11.62
C LEU A 104 -15.22 9.59 12.30
N GLU A 105 -14.43 9.69 13.36
CA GLU A 105 -14.17 10.94 14.09
C GLU A 105 -13.41 11.98 13.26
N ARG A 106 -12.63 11.53 12.27
CA ARG A 106 -11.80 12.37 11.39
C ARG A 106 -12.44 12.61 10.04
N LEU A 107 -13.64 12.09 9.79
CA LEU A 107 -14.29 12.20 8.48
C LEU A 107 -14.49 13.65 8.05
N ASP A 108 -15.01 14.50 8.94
CA ASP A 108 -15.27 15.91 8.61
C ASP A 108 -13.97 16.64 8.26
N GLU A 109 -12.89 16.39 9.01
CA GLU A 109 -11.56 16.95 8.73
C GLU A 109 -10.99 16.50 7.37
N VAL A 110 -11.23 15.23 6.98
CA VAL A 110 -10.86 14.71 5.66
C VAL A 110 -11.64 15.39 4.55
N LEU A 111 -12.96 15.56 4.73
CA LEU A 111 -13.80 16.20 3.73
C LEU A 111 -13.46 17.69 3.59
N ASP A 112 -13.27 18.39 4.69
CA ASP A 112 -12.88 19.81 4.72
C ASP A 112 -11.52 20.01 4.03
N PHE A 113 -10.54 19.13 4.27
CA PHE A 113 -9.25 19.19 3.58
C PHE A 113 -9.43 19.02 2.06
N LEU A 114 -10.17 18.00 1.63
CA LEU A 114 -10.35 17.72 0.21
C LEU A 114 -11.12 18.84 -0.50
N GLU A 115 -12.17 19.38 0.14
CA GLU A 115 -12.94 20.51 -0.40
C GLU A 115 -12.10 21.80 -0.48
N THR A 116 -11.21 22.03 0.49
CA THR A 116 -10.39 23.25 0.55
C THR A 116 -9.21 23.23 -0.41
N PHE A 117 -8.56 22.07 -0.58
CA PHE A 117 -7.27 21.97 -1.25
C PHE A 117 -7.31 21.20 -2.57
N THR A 118 -8.46 20.68 -2.99
CA THR A 118 -8.58 19.85 -4.19
C THR A 118 -9.86 20.12 -4.96
N GLU A 119 -9.91 19.64 -6.20
CA GLU A 119 -11.10 19.68 -7.08
C GLU A 119 -11.91 18.37 -6.99
N TYR A 120 -11.71 17.56 -5.94
CA TYR A 120 -12.47 16.34 -5.75
C TYR A 120 -13.85 16.66 -5.19
N HIS A 121 -14.87 16.20 -5.90
CA HIS A 121 -16.26 16.34 -5.45
C HIS A 121 -16.96 15.00 -5.50
N SER A 122 -18.04 14.87 -4.73
CA SER A 122 -18.95 13.74 -4.88
C SER A 122 -19.55 13.79 -6.29
N PRO A 123 -19.68 12.65 -6.99
CA PRO A 123 -20.33 12.64 -8.29
C PRO A 123 -21.73 13.25 -8.15
N VAL A 124 -22.03 14.25 -8.99
CA VAL A 124 -23.35 14.86 -9.08
C VAL A 124 -24.32 13.75 -9.46
N GLU A 125 -25.31 13.49 -8.62
CA GLU A 125 -26.29 12.40 -8.72
C GLU A 125 -26.70 12.05 -10.16
N THR A 126 -25.98 11.13 -10.81
CA THR A 126 -26.53 10.35 -11.91
C THR A 126 -27.35 9.25 -11.27
N SER A 127 -28.67 9.42 -11.36
CA SER A 127 -29.78 8.50 -11.00
C SER A 127 -29.40 7.13 -10.40
N PRO A 128 -30.01 6.71 -9.28
CA PRO A 128 -29.62 5.53 -8.49
C PRO A 128 -30.06 4.21 -9.14
N SER A 129 -29.57 3.90 -10.33
CA SER A 129 -29.82 2.61 -10.99
C SER A 129 -28.58 1.92 -11.53
N GLU A 130 -27.36 2.49 -11.42
CA GLU A 130 -26.16 1.80 -11.96
C GLU A 130 -24.92 1.76 -11.03
N GLU A 131 -24.82 2.53 -9.94
CA GLU A 131 -23.52 2.66 -9.21
C GLU A 131 -23.27 1.78 -7.98
N LEU A 132 -24.24 1.02 -7.50
CA LEU A 132 -24.00 -0.07 -6.56
C LEU A 132 -24.91 -1.22 -6.98
N THR A 133 -24.42 -2.10 -7.85
CA THR A 133 -24.83 -3.50 -7.72
C THR A 133 -24.31 -3.96 -6.36
N HIS A 134 -25.09 -3.65 -5.32
CA HIS A 134 -25.00 -4.18 -3.98
C HIS A 134 -25.08 -5.70 -4.11
N ASP A 135 -23.94 -6.33 -4.35
CA ASP A 135 -23.75 -7.72 -4.00
C ASP A 135 -23.86 -7.75 -2.48
N ALA A 136 -25.07 -7.99 -1.99
CA ALA A 136 -25.37 -8.06 -0.57
C ALA A 136 -24.44 -9.02 0.17
N GLN A 137 -23.79 -9.98 -0.52
CA GLN A 137 -22.76 -10.84 0.06
C GLN A 137 -21.37 -10.19 0.15
N TYR A 138 -20.99 -9.34 -0.80
CA TYR A 138 -19.77 -8.53 -0.69
C TYR A 138 -19.94 -7.43 0.35
N ASP A 139 -21.08 -6.74 0.36
CA ASP A 139 -21.39 -5.76 1.39
C ASP A 139 -21.50 -6.43 2.75
N ALA A 140 -22.10 -7.63 2.84
CA ALA A 140 -22.02 -8.42 4.06
C ALA A 140 -20.59 -8.89 4.39
N TRP A 141 -19.68 -9.08 3.44
CA TRP A 141 -18.28 -9.43 3.71
C TRP A 141 -17.49 -8.23 4.26
N VAL A 142 -17.73 -7.04 3.74
CA VAL A 142 -17.16 -5.76 4.21
C VAL A 142 -17.80 -5.30 5.54
N GLN A 143 -19.11 -5.52 5.71
CA GLN A 143 -19.92 -4.97 6.81
C GLN A 143 -20.11 -5.93 8.00
N ASN A 144 -19.84 -7.25 7.88
CA ASN A 144 -20.15 -8.18 9.00
C ASN A 144 -19.29 -8.01 10.26
N GLU A 145 -18.24 -7.20 10.25
CA GLU A 145 -17.47 -6.92 11.47
C GLU A 145 -17.54 -5.45 11.93
N ASN A 146 -18.53 -4.68 11.48
CA ASN A 146 -18.75 -3.29 11.92
C ASN A 146 -17.56 -2.33 11.72
N TYR A 147 -16.43 -2.75 11.13
CA TYR A 147 -15.27 -1.86 11.06
C TYR A 147 -15.42 -0.75 10.03
N ILE A 148 -16.11 -0.97 8.91
CA ILE A 148 -16.35 0.08 7.91
C ILE A 148 -17.71 0.72 8.16
N ALA A 149 -17.70 2.01 8.48
CA ALA A 149 -18.87 2.83 8.72
C ALA A 149 -19.49 3.33 7.40
N LYS A 150 -18.64 3.78 6.47
CA LYS A 150 -19.06 4.45 5.23
C LYS A 150 -17.99 4.28 4.17
N VAL A 151 -18.41 4.27 2.90
CA VAL A 151 -17.51 4.43 1.76
C VAL A 151 -18.04 5.61 0.95
N LEU A 152 -17.18 6.61 0.73
CA LEU A 152 -17.47 7.76 -0.14
C LEU A 152 -16.59 7.65 -1.37
N LYS A 153 -17.18 7.90 -2.53
CA LYS A 153 -16.46 7.94 -3.80
C LYS A 153 -16.47 9.37 -4.29
N LEU A 154 -15.29 9.94 -4.48
CA LEU A 154 -15.08 11.27 -5.01
C LEU A 154 -14.37 11.14 -6.35
N SER A 155 -14.66 12.04 -7.27
CA SER A 155 -14.03 12.07 -8.59
C SER A 155 -13.51 13.46 -8.90
N CYS A 156 -12.35 13.52 -9.54
CA CYS A 156 -11.80 14.74 -10.09
C CYS A 156 -11.61 14.54 -11.59
N SER A 157 -12.28 15.39 -12.37
CA SER A 157 -12.14 15.43 -13.82
C SER A 157 -10.84 16.13 -14.22
N PRO A 158 -10.33 15.91 -15.44
CA PRO A 158 -9.19 16.65 -15.95
C PRO A 158 -9.46 18.16 -15.97
N GLN A 159 -8.44 18.96 -15.66
CA GLN A 159 -8.54 20.44 -15.62
C GLN A 159 -8.76 21.08 -17.00
N SER A 160 -8.57 20.33 -18.09
CA SER A 160 -8.77 20.81 -19.46
C SER A 160 -9.62 19.85 -20.26
N GLU A 161 -10.56 20.38 -21.06
CA GLU A 161 -11.35 19.63 -22.04
C GLU A 161 -10.47 18.95 -23.12
N TYR A 162 -9.22 19.42 -23.29
CA TYR A 162 -8.23 18.83 -24.19
C TYR A 162 -7.31 17.81 -23.50
N ASP A 163 -7.43 17.66 -22.18
CA ASP A 163 -6.70 16.64 -21.44
C ASP A 163 -7.50 15.34 -21.49
N CYS A 164 -7.08 14.43 -22.37
CA CYS A 164 -7.73 13.13 -22.59
C CYS A 164 -7.45 12.12 -21.45
N THR A 165 -7.12 12.59 -20.25
CA THR A 165 -6.94 11.73 -19.08
C THR A 165 -8.29 11.29 -18.55
N GLU A 166 -8.37 10.04 -18.12
CA GLU A 166 -9.56 9.53 -17.43
C GLU A 166 -9.69 10.23 -16.07
N PRO A 167 -10.92 10.47 -15.58
CA PRO A 167 -11.13 11.04 -14.26
C PRO A 167 -10.49 10.15 -13.20
N THR A 168 -9.87 10.80 -12.22
CA THR A 168 -9.27 10.10 -11.08
C THR A 168 -10.30 9.93 -9.98
N ILE A 169 -10.21 8.83 -9.23
CA ILE A 169 -11.19 8.46 -8.21
C ILE A 169 -10.49 8.36 -6.84
N LEU A 170 -11.06 9.00 -5.83
CA LEU A 170 -10.73 8.75 -4.42
C LEU A 170 -11.87 7.96 -3.77
N ASN A 171 -11.52 6.87 -3.10
CA ASN A 171 -12.42 6.17 -2.20
C ASN A 171 -12.05 6.52 -0.76
N ILE A 172 -12.93 7.23 -0.05
CA ILE A 172 -12.78 7.46 1.40
C ILE A 172 -13.50 6.35 2.14
N ILE A 173 -12.72 5.46 2.74
CA ILE A 173 -13.19 4.29 3.48
C ILE A 173 -13.14 4.65 4.96
N VAL A 174 -14.31 4.98 5.49
CA VAL A 174 -14.49 5.46 6.85
C VAL A 174 -14.66 4.26 7.77
N VAL A 175 -13.86 4.19 8.82
CA VAL A 175 -13.93 3.10 9.81
C VAL A 175 -14.59 3.53 11.11
N GLN A 176 -15.33 2.64 11.77
CA GLN A 176 -15.91 2.88 13.10
C GLN A 176 -14.84 2.93 14.21
N SER A 177 -13.70 2.28 14.00
CA SER A 177 -12.57 2.31 14.93
C SER A 177 -11.85 3.67 14.88
N VAL A 178 -11.13 4.00 15.95
CA VAL A 178 -10.14 5.10 15.95
C VAL A 178 -9.00 4.80 14.97
N GLU A 179 -8.69 3.53 14.74
CA GLU A 179 -7.54 3.08 13.96
C GLU A 179 -7.94 2.56 12.58
N PRO A 180 -7.63 3.27 11.48
CA PRO A 180 -8.01 2.87 10.13
C PRO A 180 -7.37 1.56 9.66
N ILE A 181 -6.24 1.17 10.26
CA ILE A 181 -5.53 -0.05 9.88
C ILE A 181 -6.34 -1.34 10.11
N LEU A 182 -7.25 -1.35 11.10
CA LEU A 182 -8.00 -2.56 11.41
C LEU A 182 -8.81 -3.02 10.19
N ALA A 183 -9.44 -2.10 9.47
CA ALA A 183 -10.17 -2.41 8.24
C ALA A 183 -9.26 -2.95 7.11
N ILE A 184 -8.01 -2.46 7.03
CA ILE A 184 -7.02 -2.93 6.05
C ILE A 184 -6.69 -4.42 6.28
N SER A 185 -6.65 -4.86 7.54
CA SER A 185 -6.39 -6.27 7.86
C SER A 185 -7.46 -7.24 7.31
N HIS A 186 -8.64 -6.73 6.95
CA HIS A 186 -9.76 -7.51 6.41
C HIS A 186 -9.83 -7.55 4.88
N PHE A 187 -8.84 -6.99 4.16
CA PHE A 187 -8.77 -7.17 2.71
C PHE A 187 -8.83 -8.66 2.31
N HIS A 188 -9.34 -8.93 1.11
CA HIS A 188 -9.51 -10.29 0.58
C HIS A 188 -8.20 -11.07 0.42
N SER A 189 -7.05 -10.39 0.42
CA SER A 189 -5.75 -11.04 0.36
C SER A 189 -4.60 -10.16 0.85
N THR A 190 -3.51 -10.79 1.28
CA THR A 190 -2.34 -10.09 1.85
C THR A 190 -1.62 -9.10 0.93
N PRO A 191 -1.57 -9.24 -0.41
CA PRO A 191 -0.85 -8.28 -1.27
C PRO A 191 -1.39 -6.84 -1.23
N VAL A 192 -2.66 -6.64 -0.86
CA VAL A 192 -3.30 -5.32 -0.82
C VAL A 192 -3.40 -4.74 0.59
N MET A 193 -2.80 -5.40 1.58
CA MET A 193 -2.80 -4.96 2.98
C MET A 193 -1.63 -4.01 3.30
N ASN A 194 -0.94 -3.49 2.28
CA ASN A 194 0.17 -2.56 2.50
C ASN A 194 -0.37 -1.16 2.78
N ILE A 195 0.47 -0.32 3.39
CA ILE A 195 0.03 0.96 3.95
C ILE A 195 1.03 2.04 3.57
N ILE A 196 0.51 3.21 3.24
CA ILE A 196 1.28 4.45 3.14
C ILE A 196 0.74 5.39 4.20
N THR A 197 1.64 5.90 5.04
CA THR A 197 1.37 6.95 6.02
C THR A 197 1.98 8.25 5.52
N GLY A 198 1.73 9.36 6.21
CA GLY A 198 2.42 10.62 5.93
C GLY A 198 3.95 10.56 6.10
N LYS A 199 4.47 9.56 6.84
CA LYS A 199 5.90 9.43 7.18
C LYS A 199 6.62 8.29 6.45
N GLY A 200 5.91 7.42 5.73
CA GLY A 200 6.55 6.30 5.07
C GLY A 200 5.60 5.26 4.51
N VAL A 201 6.16 4.10 4.18
CA VAL A 201 5.42 2.96 3.63
C VAL A 201 5.69 1.69 4.41
N VAL A 202 4.69 0.82 4.46
CA VAL A 202 4.69 -0.42 5.23
C VAL A 202 4.18 -1.55 4.36
N CYS A 203 5.04 -2.54 4.10
CA CYS A 203 4.61 -3.83 3.61
C CYS A 203 4.42 -4.76 4.81
N VAL A 204 3.16 -5.13 5.07
CA VAL A 204 2.79 -5.93 6.24
C VAL A 204 3.31 -7.37 6.10
N TYR A 205 3.34 -7.91 4.88
CA TYR A 205 3.73 -9.29 4.61
C TYR A 205 4.86 -9.39 3.56
N PRO A 206 6.07 -8.85 3.82
CA PRO A 206 7.11 -8.71 2.80
C PRO A 206 7.58 -10.05 2.23
N ASP A 207 7.65 -11.11 3.04
CA ASP A 207 8.03 -12.45 2.57
C ASP A 207 7.02 -13.08 1.59
N LEU A 208 5.78 -12.57 1.57
CA LEU A 208 4.74 -12.95 0.62
C LEU A 208 4.67 -11.94 -0.51
N THR A 209 4.33 -10.69 -0.18
CA THR A 209 4.06 -9.62 -1.15
C THR A 209 5.25 -9.41 -2.07
N LEU A 210 6.48 -9.31 -1.55
CA LEU A 210 7.69 -9.07 -2.36
C LEU A 210 8.13 -10.27 -3.21
N ARG A 211 7.45 -11.42 -3.08
CA ARG A 211 7.63 -12.60 -3.92
C ARG A 211 6.43 -12.84 -4.84
N LYS A 212 5.55 -11.84 -4.98
CA LYS A 212 4.25 -11.96 -5.66
C LYS A 212 3.41 -13.14 -5.18
N ARG A 213 3.42 -13.38 -3.86
CA ARG A 213 2.61 -14.41 -3.21
C ARG A 213 1.59 -13.76 -2.29
N GLY A 214 0.42 -14.36 -2.18
CA GLY A 214 -0.65 -13.90 -1.32
C GLY A 214 -1.29 -15.03 -0.53
N ILE A 215 -1.74 -14.73 0.69
CA ILE A 215 -2.72 -15.56 1.38
C ILE A 215 -4.10 -14.96 1.14
N VAL A 216 -5.03 -15.83 0.75
CA VAL A 216 -6.44 -15.46 0.59
C VAL A 216 -7.06 -15.34 1.98
N ASN A 217 -7.67 -14.19 2.25
CA ASN A 217 -8.45 -13.98 3.45
C ASN A 217 -9.87 -14.53 3.23
N SER A 218 -10.05 -15.84 3.41
CA SER A 218 -11.33 -16.53 3.24
C SER A 218 -12.01 -16.76 4.58
N TRP A 219 -12.53 -15.69 5.18
CA TRP A 219 -13.18 -15.75 6.49
C TRP A 219 -14.42 -16.67 6.53
N ARG A 220 -15.10 -16.93 5.41
CA ARG A 220 -16.35 -17.73 5.39
C ARG A 220 -16.11 -19.20 4.98
N LYS A 221 -16.28 -20.11 5.95
CA LYS A 221 -16.29 -21.58 5.80
C LYS A 221 -17.48 -22.12 4.98
N SER A 222 -18.57 -21.37 4.80
CA SER A 222 -19.87 -21.94 4.40
C SER A 222 -20.49 -21.41 3.10
N SER A 223 -19.89 -20.40 2.46
CA SER A 223 -20.42 -19.84 1.21
C SER A 223 -19.37 -19.93 0.11
N GLN A 224 -19.78 -20.35 -1.09
CA GLN A 224 -18.93 -20.24 -2.27
C GLN A 224 -18.42 -18.79 -2.41
N PRO A 225 -17.16 -18.57 -2.82
CA PRO A 225 -16.65 -17.23 -3.06
C PRO A 225 -17.56 -16.50 -4.05
N THR A 226 -17.96 -15.27 -3.74
CA THR A 226 -18.74 -14.44 -4.65
C THR A 226 -17.96 -14.18 -5.94
N ASP A 227 -18.66 -13.91 -7.04
CA ASP A 227 -17.97 -13.60 -8.30
C ASP A 227 -17.17 -12.30 -8.20
N LYS A 228 -17.61 -11.34 -7.37
CA LYS A 228 -16.83 -10.14 -7.05
C LYS A 228 -15.52 -10.50 -6.34
N PHE A 229 -15.56 -11.40 -5.35
CA PHE A 229 -14.36 -11.88 -4.66
C PHE A 229 -13.39 -12.59 -5.61
N LYS A 230 -13.91 -13.44 -6.52
CA LYS A 230 -13.08 -14.10 -7.55
C LYS A 230 -12.43 -13.07 -8.47
N LYS A 231 -13.20 -12.10 -8.98
CA LYS A 231 -12.69 -10.99 -9.80
C LYS A 231 -11.60 -10.19 -9.08
N CYS A 232 -11.75 -9.93 -7.79
CA CYS A 232 -10.71 -9.28 -6.99
C CYS A 232 -9.41 -10.09 -6.99
N LEU A 233 -9.48 -11.41 -6.79
CA LEU A 233 -8.29 -12.26 -6.84
C LEU A 233 -7.70 -12.36 -8.25
N ASP A 234 -8.55 -12.52 -9.27
CA ASP A 234 -8.15 -12.63 -10.68
C ASP A 234 -7.43 -11.37 -11.14
N LYS A 235 -7.90 -10.17 -10.75
CA LYS A 235 -7.21 -8.88 -10.97
C LYS A 235 -5.73 -8.92 -10.54
N TYR A 236 -5.40 -9.59 -9.42
CA TYR A 236 -4.02 -9.69 -8.95
C TYR A 236 -3.28 -10.90 -9.54
N ARG A 237 -3.97 -11.99 -9.89
CA ARG A 237 -3.38 -13.08 -10.67
C ARG A 237 -2.88 -12.60 -12.02
N ASP A 238 -3.64 -11.74 -12.69
CA ASP A 238 -3.26 -11.12 -13.96
C ASP A 238 -2.03 -10.21 -13.82
N ARG A 239 -1.76 -9.70 -12.60
CA ARG A 239 -0.56 -8.94 -12.23
C ARG A 239 0.63 -9.83 -11.83
N GLY A 240 0.47 -11.15 -11.97
CA GLY A 240 1.46 -12.17 -11.67
C GLY A 240 1.53 -12.58 -10.21
N PHE A 241 0.47 -12.34 -9.41
CA PHE A 241 0.40 -12.86 -8.04
C PHE A 241 -0.15 -14.27 -7.99
N GLU A 242 0.49 -15.10 -7.18
CA GLU A 242 -0.01 -16.43 -6.84
C GLU A 242 -0.69 -16.39 -5.46
N PHE A 243 -1.77 -17.15 -5.30
CA PHE A 243 -2.55 -17.17 -4.08
C PHE A 243 -2.65 -18.58 -3.48
N ALA A 244 -2.62 -18.64 -2.15
CA ALA A 244 -2.84 -19.85 -1.38
C ALA A 244 -3.78 -19.60 -0.21
N MET A 245 -4.44 -20.65 0.26
CA MET A 245 -5.32 -20.60 1.44
C MET A 245 -4.54 -20.69 2.76
N SER A 246 -3.28 -21.16 2.71
CA SER A 246 -2.46 -21.37 3.90
C SER A 246 -0.98 -21.12 3.63
N LEU A 247 -0.26 -20.70 4.67
CA LEU A 247 1.18 -20.42 4.61
C LEU A 247 2.01 -21.64 4.20
N GLY A 248 1.57 -22.85 4.57
CA GLY A 248 2.30 -24.10 4.28
C GLY A 248 2.45 -24.42 2.79
N LYS A 249 1.67 -23.77 1.91
CA LYS A 249 1.80 -23.93 0.46
C LYS A 249 3.09 -23.32 -0.10
N TRP A 250 3.64 -22.31 0.57
CA TRP A 250 4.73 -21.51 0.03
C TRP A 250 6.11 -22.07 0.39
N PRO A 251 6.93 -22.47 -0.59
CA PRO A 251 8.28 -22.93 -0.31
C PRO A 251 9.14 -21.78 0.21
N GLY A 252 9.94 -22.07 1.24
CA GLY A 252 10.86 -21.10 1.85
C GLY A 252 10.21 -20.14 2.85
N ILE A 253 8.92 -20.31 3.19
CA ILE A 253 8.36 -19.69 4.40
C ILE A 253 8.94 -20.39 5.61
N ARG A 254 9.36 -19.63 6.62
CA ARG A 254 9.95 -20.19 7.84
C ARG A 254 8.95 -21.15 8.51
N ARG A 255 9.44 -22.32 8.91
CA ARG A 255 8.58 -23.42 9.41
C ARG A 255 7.80 -23.04 10.66
N ASP A 256 8.35 -22.16 11.49
CA ASP A 256 7.69 -21.57 12.66
C ASP A 256 6.42 -20.80 12.26
N PHE A 257 6.46 -19.98 11.21
CA PHE A 257 5.27 -19.26 10.72
C PHE A 257 4.23 -20.22 10.16
N ALA A 258 4.65 -21.20 9.36
CA ALA A 258 3.74 -22.21 8.81
C ALA A 258 3.11 -23.10 9.90
N ARG A 259 3.88 -23.48 10.93
CA ARG A 259 3.42 -24.34 12.03
C ARG A 259 2.49 -23.61 12.99
N THR A 260 2.85 -22.39 13.39
CA THR A 260 2.02 -21.58 14.29
C THR A 260 0.85 -20.94 13.57
N ARG A 261 0.93 -20.83 12.24
CA ARG A 261 -0.06 -20.17 11.39
C ARG A 261 -0.34 -18.73 11.84
N LYS A 262 0.65 -18.09 12.45
CA LYS A 262 0.56 -16.73 12.95
C LYS A 262 1.23 -15.80 11.97
N LEU A 263 0.39 -15.15 11.15
CA LEU A 263 0.81 -14.08 10.26
C LEU A 263 1.42 -12.91 11.05
N ARG A 264 0.93 -12.63 12.26
CA ARG A 264 1.48 -11.60 13.16
C ARG A 264 2.95 -11.79 13.54
N SER A 265 3.48 -13.00 13.41
CA SER A 265 4.89 -13.28 13.75
C SER A 265 5.82 -13.04 12.56
N MET A 266 5.29 -12.74 11.38
CA MET A 266 6.10 -12.39 10.22
C MET A 266 6.66 -10.97 10.38
N PRO A 267 7.93 -10.74 10.02
CA PRO A 267 8.49 -9.40 10.09
C PRO A 267 7.82 -8.50 9.07
N LEU A 268 7.42 -7.29 9.48
CA LEU A 268 7.01 -6.23 8.57
C LEU A 268 8.23 -5.54 7.93
N CYS A 269 8.00 -4.89 6.80
CA CYS A 269 8.97 -4.02 6.16
C CYS A 269 8.44 -2.58 6.16
N ALA A 270 9.03 -1.71 6.99
CA ALA A 270 8.72 -0.29 7.04
C ALA A 270 9.89 0.51 6.44
N ILE A 271 9.58 1.48 5.59
CA ILE A 271 10.55 2.40 4.98
C ILE A 271 10.06 3.82 5.21
N ALA A 272 10.80 4.58 6.00
CA ALA A 272 10.52 5.99 6.25
C ALA A 272 10.85 6.85 5.02
N PHE A 273 10.05 7.89 4.80
CA PHE A 273 10.41 9.00 3.93
C PHE A 273 11.53 9.84 4.55
N PRO A 274 12.38 10.48 3.73
CA PRO A 274 13.43 11.35 4.26
C PRO A 274 12.80 12.57 4.95
N ASP A 275 13.47 13.08 5.97
CA ASP A 275 13.11 14.36 6.58
C ASP A 275 13.43 15.50 5.60
N LEU A 276 12.38 16.22 5.19
CA LEU A 276 12.47 17.32 4.22
C LEU A 276 12.66 18.68 4.91
N SER A 277 12.60 18.75 6.24
CA SER A 277 12.69 19.99 7.02
C SER A 277 14.06 20.69 6.94
N GLY A 278 15.05 20.09 6.27
CA GLY A 278 16.39 20.65 6.14
C GLY A 278 17.18 20.67 7.44
N THR A 279 16.61 20.22 8.57
CA THR A 279 17.37 19.99 9.79
C THR A 279 18.19 18.72 9.59
N ALA A 280 19.47 18.90 9.28
CA ALA A 280 20.44 17.83 9.07
C ALA A 280 20.77 17.09 10.38
N THR A 281 19.75 16.54 11.03
CA THR A 281 19.91 15.45 11.98
C THR A 281 19.36 14.23 11.29
N THR A 282 20.24 13.41 10.71
CA THR A 282 19.99 12.00 10.45
C THR A 282 19.72 11.30 11.79
N ARG A 283 18.57 11.56 12.40
CA ARG A 283 17.97 10.58 13.28
C ARG A 283 17.39 9.55 12.33
N ASP A 284 17.89 8.33 12.43
CA ASP A 284 17.19 7.18 11.89
C ASP A 284 15.75 7.30 12.37
N ILE A 285 14.82 7.61 11.45
CA ILE A 285 13.40 7.48 11.70
C ILE A 285 13.24 5.98 11.96
N THR A 286 13.17 5.63 13.24
CA THR A 286 13.16 4.23 13.64
C THR A 286 11.88 3.59 13.10
N LYS A 287 11.83 2.26 13.03
CA LYS A 287 10.64 1.57 12.51
C LYS A 287 9.37 1.95 13.28
N GLU A 288 9.54 2.32 14.55
CA GLU A 288 8.54 2.83 15.47
C GLU A 288 8.09 4.27 15.18
N ALA A 289 8.80 5.04 14.37
CA ALA A 289 8.39 6.39 13.98
C ALA A 289 7.55 6.42 12.69
N VAL A 290 7.63 5.37 11.88
CA VAL A 290 6.73 5.13 10.73
C VAL A 290 5.41 4.52 11.21
N LEU A 291 5.45 3.82 12.35
CA LEU A 291 4.34 3.04 12.86
C LEU A 291 3.89 3.52 14.25
N GLU A 292 2.64 3.97 14.41
CA GLU A 292 2.00 4.02 15.72
C GLU A 292 2.00 2.65 16.41
N GLU A 293 2.00 2.63 17.75
CA GLU A 293 2.08 1.42 18.59
C GLU A 293 1.00 0.39 18.21
N SER A 294 -0.17 0.86 17.81
CA SER A 294 -1.30 0.07 17.30
C SER A 294 -1.01 -0.75 16.04
N LEU A 295 -0.11 -0.29 15.17
CA LEU A 295 0.25 -1.00 13.95
C LEU A 295 1.15 -2.21 14.24
N TRP A 296 1.84 -2.23 15.38
CA TRP A 296 2.58 -3.41 15.85
C TRP A 296 1.65 -4.49 16.39
N ASP A 297 0.50 -4.08 16.94
CA ASP A 297 -0.53 -4.97 17.47
C ASP A 297 -1.43 -5.56 16.38
N LEU A 298 -1.13 -5.33 15.09
CA LEU A 298 -1.87 -5.91 13.97
C LEU A 298 -1.79 -7.46 14.01
N CYS A 299 -2.74 -8.03 14.73
CA CYS A 299 -2.78 -9.41 15.12
C CYS A 299 -3.57 -10.21 14.10
N TRP A 300 -2.92 -11.20 13.50
CA TRP A 300 -3.63 -12.32 12.92
C TRP A 300 -3.12 -13.65 13.49
N GLU A 301 -4.05 -14.40 14.06
CA GLU A 301 -3.97 -15.86 14.12
C GLU A 301 -4.75 -16.37 12.92
N LEU A 302 -4.16 -17.20 12.05
CA LEU A 302 -4.99 -18.05 11.22
C LEU A 302 -5.73 -18.95 12.21
N SER A 303 -6.95 -18.56 12.57
CA SER A 303 -7.83 -19.35 13.42
C SER A 303 -7.82 -20.77 12.88
N GLU A 304 -7.69 -21.74 13.79
CA GLU A 304 -7.36 -23.12 13.47
C GLU A 304 -8.15 -23.66 12.25
N TRP A 305 -7.38 -24.16 11.26
CA TRP A 305 -7.88 -24.90 10.09
C TRP A 305 -7.34 -26.32 10.09
#